data_AF-A0A845ZKK6-F1
#
_entry.id   AF-A0A845ZKK6-F1
#
_cell.length_a   1.000
_cell.length_b   1.000
_cell.length_c   1.000
_cell.angle_alpha   90.00
_cell.angle_beta   90.00
_cell.angle_gamma   90.00
#
_symmetry.space_group_name_H-M   'P 1'
#
loop_
_entity.id
_entity.type
_entity.pdbx_description
1 polymer ?
#
loop_
_entity_poly.entity_id
_entity_poly.type
_entity_poly.pdbx_seq_one_letter_code
_entity_poly.pdbx_strand_id
1 'polypeptide(L)' 'MAKIRKTVVNTIGLNPDYLIPVPKETIPKTGIGKIQRQELRKRFEAGEFHGFF' A
#
# COMPACT_ATOMS: atom_id res chain seq x y z
N MET A 1 0.00 3.20 13.11
CA MET A 1 -0.34 3.96 11.88
C MET A 1 0.11 5.42 11.91
N ALA A 2 -0.13 6.17 13.00
CA ALA A 2 0.21 7.61 13.08
C ALA A 2 1.69 7.94 12.77
N LYS A 3 2.64 7.09 13.18
CA LYS A 3 4.07 7.29 12.92
C LYS A 3 4.40 7.32 11.42
N ILE A 4 3.82 6.42 10.62
CA ILE A 4 4.08 6.34 9.18
C ILE A 4 3.55 7.60 8.49
N ARG A 5 2.30 7.98 8.76
CA ARG A 5 1.70 9.21 8.20
C ARG A 5 2.52 10.45 8.56
N LYS A 6 2.90 10.59 9.83
CA LYS A 6 3.73 11.71 10.30
C LYS A 6 5.09 11.76 9.59
N THR A 7 5.76 10.63 9.42
CA THR A 7 7.02 10.57 8.67
C THR A 7 6.83 10.98 7.21
N VAL A 8 5.79 10.46 6.54
CA VAL A 8 5.53 10.80 5.13
C VAL A 8 5.25 12.31 4.98
N VAL A 9 4.36 12.88 5.81
CA VAL A 9 4.08 14.32 5.78
C VAL A 9 5.34 15.14 6.06
N ASN A 10 6.15 14.75 7.05
CA ASN A 10 7.35 15.52 7.41
C ASN A 10 8.46 15.41 6.36
N THR A 11 8.58 14.28 5.65
CA THR A 11 9.68 14.05 4.71
C THR A 11 9.35 14.50 3.29
N ILE A 12 8.10 14.32 2.83
CA ILE A 12 7.69 14.62 1.45
C ILE A 12 6.57 15.66 1.35
N GLY A 13 6.04 16.16 2.47
CA GLY A 13 5.00 17.21 2.49
C GLY A 13 3.61 16.74 2.07
N LEU A 14 3.40 15.43 1.86
CA LEU A 14 2.14 14.87 1.38
C LEU A 14 1.48 14.03 2.46
N ASN A 15 0.17 14.23 2.67
CA ASN A 15 -0.64 13.37 3.53
C ASN A 15 -1.30 12.28 2.67
N PRO A 16 -0.95 10.99 2.84
CA PRO A 16 -1.56 9.92 2.06
C PRO A 16 -3.05 9.81 2.35
N ASP A 17 -3.92 9.71 1.36
CA ASP A 17 -5.34 9.42 1.62
C ASP A 17 -5.49 8.01 2.24
N TYR A 18 -4.85 7.03 1.61
CA TYR A 18 -4.92 5.62 2.00
C TYR A 18 -3.62 5.14 2.63
N LEU A 19 -3.75 4.46 3.78
CA LEU A 19 -2.67 3.71 4.41
C LEU A 19 -3.25 2.38 4.90
N ILE A 20 -3.09 1.34 4.08
CA ILE A 20 -3.74 0.05 4.31
C ILE A 20 -2.68 -0.98 4.71
N PRO A 21 -2.72 -1.51 5.94
CA PRO A 21 -1.88 -2.62 6.34
C PRO A 21 -2.33 -3.88 5.61
N VAL A 22 -1.40 -4.63 5.05
CA VAL A 22 -1.71 -5.90 4.37
C VAL A 22 -0.66 -6.95 4.72
N PRO A 23 -1.01 -8.24 4.73
CA PRO A 23 -0.04 -9.32 4.88
C PRO A 23 0.99 -9.29 3.75
N LYS A 24 2.22 -9.75 4.03
CA LYS A 24 3.30 -9.71 3.04
C LYS A 24 3.01 -10.56 1.80
N GLU A 25 2.28 -11.66 1.97
CA GLU A 25 1.88 -12.56 0.89
C GLU A 25 0.92 -11.94 -0.12
N THR A 26 0.19 -10.87 0.26
CA THR A 26 -0.74 -10.21 -0.67
C THR A 26 -0.03 -9.24 -1.61
N ILE A 27 1.25 -8.93 -1.38
CA ILE A 27 2.04 -8.03 -2.23
C ILE A 27 2.56 -8.80 -3.45
N PRO A 28 1.98 -8.60 -4.65
CA PRO A 28 2.35 -9.36 -5.83
C PRO A 28 3.76 -8.99 -6.28
N LYS A 29 4.55 -10.01 -6.59
CA LYS A 29 5.92 -9.86 -7.10
C LYS A 29 6.08 -10.61 -8.42
N THR A 30 6.99 -10.13 -9.27
CA THR A 30 7.42 -10.87 -10.47
C THR A 30 8.23 -12.10 -10.05
N GLY A 31 8.53 -13.03 -10.98
CA GLY A 31 9.41 -14.17 -10.70
C GLY A 31 10.77 -13.79 -10.10
N ILE A 32 11.31 -12.62 -10.46
CA ILE A 32 12.55 -12.06 -9.91
C ILE A 32 12.36 -11.11 -8.70
N GLY A 33 11.17 -11.05 -8.12
CA GLY A 33 10.91 -10.32 -6.87
C GLY A 33 10.55 -8.83 -6.96
N LYS A 34 10.37 -8.25 -8.16
CA LYS A 34 9.91 -6.85 -8.31
C LYS A 34 8.44 -6.72 -7.90
N ILE A 35 8.10 -5.70 -7.12
CA ILE A 35 6.70 -5.42 -6.74
C ILE A 35 5.91 -5.01 -7.99
N GLN A 36 4.78 -5.68 -8.22
CA GLN A 36 3.89 -5.40 -9.34
C GLN A 36 2.89 -4.29 -8.96
N ARG A 37 3.33 -3.03 -9.05
CA ARG A 37 2.51 -1.86 -8.65
C ARG A 37 1.20 -1.71 -9.44
N GLN A 38 1.19 -2.04 -10.73
CA GLN A 38 -0.03 -1.98 -11.54
C GLN A 38 -1.09 -2.97 -11.02
N GLU A 39 -0.68 -4.16 -10.63
CA GLU A 39 -1.56 -5.17 -10.06
C GLU A 39 -2.11 -4.72 -8.70
N LEU A 40 -1.27 -4.15 -7.82
CA LEU A 40 -1.72 -3.57 -6.55
C LEU A 40 -2.77 -2.48 -6.75
N ARG A 41 -2.60 -1.62 -7.77
CA ARG A 41 -3.58 -0.59 -8.10
C ARG A 41 -4.92 -1.20 -8.51
N LYS A 42 -4.90 -2.20 -9.41
CA LYS A 42 -6.13 -2.89 -9.84
C LYS A 42 -6.88 -3.52 -8.66
N ARG A 43 -6.16 -4.21 -7.77
CA ARG A 43 -6.75 -4.84 -6.57
C ARG A 43 -7.31 -3.82 -5.59
N PHE A 44 -6.64 -2.67 -5.44
CA PHE A 44 -7.14 -1.57 -4.64
C PHE A 44 -8.43 -0.99 -5.22
N GLU A 45 -8.46 -0.72 -6.53
CA GLU A 45 -9.65 -0.22 -7.24
C GLU A 45 -10.81 -1.24 -7.20
N ALA A 46 -10.51 -2.53 -7.21
CA ALA A 46 -11.48 -3.62 -7.02
C ALA A 46 -11.98 -3.77 -5.57
N GLY A 47 -11.40 -3.03 -4.62
CA GLY A 47 -11.81 -3.04 -3.22
C GLY A 47 -11.34 -4.26 -2.41
N GLU A 48 -10.36 -5.02 -2.91
CA GLU A 48 -9.85 -6.23 -2.26
C GLU A 48 -9.21 -5.97 -0.89
N PHE A 49 -8.87 -4.71 -0.59
CA PHE A 49 -8.23 -4.33 0.66
C PHE A 49 -9.18 -3.74 1.72
N HIS A 50 -10.50 -3.66 1.46
CA HIS A 50 -11.48 -3.11 2.42
C HIS A 50 -11.69 -3.97 3.68
N GLY A 51 -11.13 -5.18 3.76
CA GLY A 51 -11.29 -6.08 4.92
C GLY A 51 -10.15 -6.04 5.94
N PHE A 52 -9.05 -5.32 5.69
CA PHE A 52 -7.82 -5.40 6.50
C PHE A 52 -7.77 -4.39 7.67
N PHE A 53 -8.91 -4.02 8.25
CA PHE A 53 -9.00 -3.03 9.34
C PHE A 53 -8.60 -3.58 10.71
#